data_AF-A0A8I6AWW7-F1
#
_entry.id   AF-A0A8I6AWW7-F1
#
_cell.length_a   1.000
_cell.length_b   1.000
_cell.length_c   1.000
_cell.angle_alpha   90.00
_cell.angle_beta   90.00
_cell.angle_gamma   90.00
#
_symmetry.space_group_name_H-M   'P 1'
#
loop_
_entity.id
_entity.type
_entity.pdbx_description
1 polymer ?
#
loop_
_entity_poly.entity_id
_entity_poly.type
_entity_poly.pdbx_seq_one_letter_code
_entity_poly.pdbx_strand_id
1 'polypeptide(L)'
;MSRRLGTLLSLSHWNSADNLRWTWKHQEIGRWLKSSPGLNCNLWDRWMRRHQGAGCTVLQGGPLDSNCGSDQQLDCALDLMRRLPPQQIEKNLSDLIDLVPSLCEDLLSSVDQPLKIARDKVVGKDYLLCDYNRDGDSYRSPWSNKYDPPLEDGAMPSARLRKLEVEANNAFDQYRDLYFEGGVSSVYLWDLDHGFAGVILIKKAGDGSKKIKGCWDSIHVVEVQEKSSGRTAHYKLTSTVMLWLQTNKSGSGTMNLGGSLTRQMEKDETVSDCSPHIANIGRLVEDMENKIRSTLNEIYFGKTKDIVNGLRSVQTFADKSKQEALKNDLVEALKRKQQC
;
A
#
# COMPACT_ATOMS: atom_id res chain seq x y z
N MET A 1 58.03 58.42 -29.51
CA MET A 1 56.91 57.45 -29.43
C MET A 1 56.33 57.54 -28.02
N SER A 2 55.62 58.64 -27.69
CA SER A 2 54.16 58.85 -27.77
C SER A 2 53.41 58.18 -26.60
N ARG A 3 53.19 58.91 -25.48
CA ARG A 3 51.89 59.53 -25.03
C ARG A 3 51.00 58.50 -24.30
N ARG A 4 50.33 58.70 -23.16
CA ARG A 4 49.88 59.85 -22.34
C ARG A 4 49.31 59.30 -20.99
N LEU A 5 49.30 60.14 -19.94
CA LEU A 5 48.26 60.41 -18.91
C LEU A 5 47.20 59.32 -18.61
N GLY A 6 46.91 58.94 -17.36
CA GLY A 6 46.24 59.75 -16.32
C GLY A 6 44.90 59.08 -15.94
N THR A 7 44.66 58.71 -14.68
CA THR A 7 43.69 59.33 -13.73
C THR A 7 42.18 59.08 -13.99
N LEU A 8 41.44 58.91 -12.87
CA LEU A 8 39.98 59.12 -12.63
C LEU A 8 39.04 57.97 -13.03
N LEU A 9 38.31 57.30 -12.11
CA LEU A 9 37.18 57.70 -11.25
C LEU A 9 35.85 58.01 -11.99
N SER A 10 34.86 57.15 -11.72
CA SER A 10 33.40 57.38 -11.68
C SER A 10 32.71 57.62 -13.05
N LEU A 11 31.42 57.36 -13.27
CA LEU A 11 30.25 57.20 -12.41
C LEU A 11 29.11 56.74 -13.33
N SER A 12 28.28 55.76 -12.95
CA SER A 12 26.81 55.83 -13.15
C SER A 12 26.10 54.54 -12.70
N HIS A 13 25.30 54.68 -11.62
CA HIS A 13 24.09 53.93 -11.25
C HIS A 13 24.24 52.39 -11.14
N TRP A 14 24.05 51.74 -9.98
CA TRP A 14 22.87 51.75 -9.11
C TRP A 14 23.28 51.43 -7.65
N ASN A 15 22.86 52.28 -6.70
CA ASN A 15 22.69 52.01 -5.26
C ASN A 15 21.23 51.53 -5.07
N SER A 16 20.77 50.84 -4.03
CA SER A 16 21.27 50.27 -2.77
C SER A 16 20.04 49.58 -2.12
N ALA A 17 20.26 48.70 -1.13
CA ALA A 17 19.34 48.34 -0.03
C ALA A 17 18.06 47.56 -0.41
N ASP A 18 17.47 46.69 0.41
CA ASP A 18 17.69 46.21 1.77
C ASP A 18 16.79 44.97 1.98
N ASN A 19 16.98 44.27 3.10
CA ASN A 19 15.97 43.53 3.88
C ASN A 19 14.51 43.56 3.40
N LEU A 20 13.81 42.41 3.46
CA LEU A 20 12.41 42.27 3.92
C LEU A 20 12.08 40.77 4.04
N ARG A 21 11.93 40.20 5.24
CA ARG A 21 10.75 40.25 6.12
C ARG A 21 9.57 39.44 5.58
N TRP A 22 9.30 38.34 6.27
CA TRP A 22 8.03 37.66 6.34
C TRP A 22 6.89 38.66 6.56
N THR A 23 5.95 38.76 5.60
CA THR A 23 4.51 38.99 5.86
C THR A 23 3.67 39.08 4.57
N TRP A 24 2.66 38.19 4.47
CA TRP A 24 1.29 38.37 3.94
C TRP A 24 1.01 38.44 2.43
N LYS A 25 0.19 37.49 1.92
CA LYS A 25 -1.28 37.69 1.74
C LYS A 25 -2.00 36.42 1.25
N HIS A 26 -2.85 35.88 2.13
CA HIS A 26 -4.13 35.28 1.74
C HIS A 26 -4.92 36.31 0.91
N GLN A 27 -5.22 35.98 -0.35
CA GLN A 27 -6.31 36.48 -1.21
C GLN A 27 -5.85 36.46 -2.67
N GLU A 28 -5.78 35.28 -3.32
CA GLU A 28 -5.87 35.21 -4.79
C GLU A 28 -6.11 33.81 -5.40
N ILE A 29 -6.63 32.85 -4.62
CA ILE A 29 -7.13 31.57 -5.18
C ILE A 29 -8.65 31.61 -5.42
N GLY A 30 -9.34 32.64 -4.92
CA GLY A 30 -10.79 32.80 -5.05
C GLY A 30 -11.29 33.46 -6.35
N ARG A 31 -10.41 33.91 -7.25
CA ARG A 31 -10.81 34.60 -8.51
C ARG A 31 -10.56 33.81 -9.79
N TRP A 32 -9.92 32.65 -9.73
CA TRP A 32 -9.70 31.80 -10.90
C TRP A 32 -10.72 30.65 -11.05
N LEU A 33 -11.56 30.41 -10.03
CA LEU A 33 -12.64 29.42 -10.03
C LEU A 33 -14.03 30.00 -10.38
N LYS A 34 -14.12 31.27 -10.82
CA LYS A 34 -15.39 31.97 -11.12
C LYS A 34 -15.52 32.50 -12.55
N SER A 35 -14.71 32.06 -13.52
CA SER A 35 -14.75 32.62 -14.88
C SER A 35 -14.62 31.62 -16.03
N SER A 36 -15.24 30.44 -15.92
CA SER A 36 -15.44 29.55 -17.09
C SER A 36 -16.91 29.09 -17.15
N PRO A 37 -17.70 29.58 -18.13
CA PRO A 37 -19.11 29.24 -18.26
C PRO A 37 -19.29 27.91 -19.02
N GLY A 38 -20.09 27.01 -18.44
CA GLY A 38 -20.66 25.87 -19.13
C GLY A 38 -20.21 24.51 -18.60
N LEU A 39 -20.95 23.98 -17.61
CA LEU A 39 -21.22 22.54 -17.41
C LEU A 39 -22.36 22.37 -16.38
N ASN A 40 -23.59 22.42 -16.92
CA ASN A 40 -24.85 21.80 -16.49
C ASN A 40 -24.96 21.23 -15.04
N CYS A 41 -25.52 22.01 -14.10
CA CYS A 41 -25.85 21.61 -12.73
C CYS A 41 -27.06 20.65 -12.57
N ASN A 42 -27.60 20.06 -13.63
CA ASN A 42 -28.90 19.36 -13.58
C ASN A 42 -28.84 17.83 -13.41
N LEU A 43 -27.67 17.25 -13.13
CA LEU A 43 -27.51 15.80 -12.89
C LEU A 43 -27.46 15.42 -11.41
N TRP A 44 -26.90 16.28 -10.55
CA TRP A 44 -26.80 16.05 -9.10
C TRP A 44 -28.17 16.15 -8.40
N ASP A 45 -28.98 17.15 -8.76
CA ASP A 45 -30.34 17.32 -8.23
C ASP A 45 -31.36 16.27 -8.72
N ARG A 46 -31.02 15.53 -9.78
CA ARG A 46 -31.80 14.38 -10.27
C ARG A 46 -31.46 13.09 -9.55
N TRP A 47 -30.25 12.97 -9.04
CA TRP A 47 -29.80 11.82 -8.26
C TRP A 47 -30.36 11.89 -6.82
N MET A 48 -30.28 13.05 -6.16
CA MET A 48 -30.83 13.23 -4.80
C MET A 48 -32.36 13.03 -4.72
N ARG A 49 -33.12 13.38 -5.76
CA ARG A 49 -34.59 13.21 -5.78
C ARG A 49 -35.06 11.77 -6.02
N ARG A 50 -34.17 10.84 -6.36
CA ARG A 50 -34.54 9.44 -6.67
C ARG A 50 -34.45 8.48 -5.47
N HIS A 51 -33.94 8.95 -4.32
CA HIS A 51 -33.76 8.13 -3.11
C HIS A 51 -34.44 8.68 -1.85
N GLN A 52 -35.34 9.65 -1.94
CA GLN A 52 -36.25 10.02 -0.85
C GLN A 52 -37.65 9.52 -1.15
N GLY A 53 -37.97 8.31 -0.67
CA GLY A 53 -39.28 7.71 -0.93
C GLY A 53 -39.46 6.31 -0.35
N ALA A 54 -39.16 6.12 0.93
CA ALA A 54 -39.76 5.04 1.72
C ALA A 54 -39.76 5.48 3.19
N GLY A 55 -40.95 5.79 3.71
CA GLY A 55 -41.14 6.30 5.05
C GLY A 55 -40.74 5.29 6.11
N CYS A 56 -40.09 5.77 7.16
CA CYS A 56 -39.96 5.05 8.42
C CYS A 56 -40.70 5.85 9.49
N THR A 57 -41.83 5.31 9.92
CA THR A 57 -42.67 5.78 11.01
C THR A 57 -41.85 5.79 12.30
N VAL A 58 -41.84 6.93 12.99
CA VAL A 58 -41.21 7.11 14.29
C VAL A 58 -41.91 6.20 15.31
N LEU A 59 -41.20 5.19 15.81
CA LEU A 59 -41.52 4.52 17.07
C LEU A 59 -40.49 4.97 18.11
N GLN A 60 -41.02 5.50 19.22
CA GLN A 60 -40.29 5.98 20.38
C GLN A 60 -39.58 4.84 21.13
N GLY A 61 -38.39 5.14 21.67
CA GLY A 61 -37.94 4.60 22.96
C GLY A 61 -36.90 3.48 22.92
N GLY A 62 -35.63 3.86 23.06
CA GLY A 62 -34.52 2.98 23.45
C GLY A 62 -33.21 3.80 23.49
N PRO A 63 -32.28 3.56 24.43
CA PRO A 63 -31.03 4.32 24.48
C PRO A 63 -30.22 3.99 23.21
N LEU A 64 -29.89 5.02 22.44
CA LEU A 64 -29.09 4.90 21.24
C LEU A 64 -27.66 4.52 21.65
N ASP A 65 -27.27 3.30 21.29
CA ASP A 65 -25.87 2.86 21.28
C ASP A 65 -25.04 3.88 20.48
N SER A 66 -24.16 4.59 21.17
CA SER A 66 -23.21 5.55 20.60
C SER A 66 -22.12 4.92 19.73
N ASN A 67 -22.17 3.61 19.49
CA ASN A 67 -21.14 2.84 18.78
C ASN A 67 -21.44 2.58 17.28
N CYS A 68 -22.66 2.84 16.81
CA CYS A 68 -23.05 2.52 15.42
C CYS A 68 -22.47 3.51 14.39
N GLY A 69 -22.15 4.74 14.81
CA GLY A 69 -21.64 5.78 13.90
C GLY A 69 -20.15 5.66 13.56
N SER A 70 -19.32 5.19 14.48
CA SER A 70 -17.87 5.05 14.28
C SER A 70 -17.53 3.91 13.32
N ASP A 71 -18.22 2.76 13.45
CA ASP A 71 -17.98 1.59 12.60
C ASP A 71 -18.32 1.89 11.13
N GLN A 72 -19.44 2.58 10.90
CA GLN A 72 -19.80 3.02 9.55
C GLN A 72 -18.79 4.02 8.97
N GLN A 73 -18.25 4.92 9.80
CA GLN A 73 -17.22 5.86 9.35
C GLN A 73 -15.93 5.14 8.98
N LEU A 74 -15.51 4.14 9.76
CA LEU A 74 -14.34 3.31 9.45
C LEU A 74 -14.54 2.55 8.14
N ASP A 75 -15.70 1.92 7.94
CA ASP A 75 -16.03 1.23 6.68
C ASP A 75 -15.98 2.17 5.47
N CYS A 76 -16.53 3.37 5.59
CA CYS A 76 -16.47 4.39 4.54
C CYS A 76 -15.04 4.89 4.29
N ALA A 77 -14.24 5.06 5.35
CA ALA A 77 -12.84 5.48 5.24
C ALA A 77 -11.99 4.42 4.54
N LEU A 78 -12.17 3.14 4.88
CA LEU A 78 -11.53 2.01 4.20
C LEU A 78 -11.98 1.87 2.74
N ASP A 79 -13.27 2.06 2.44
CA ASP A 79 -13.78 2.07 1.06
C ASP A 79 -13.19 3.24 0.25
N LEU A 80 -13.02 4.41 0.86
CA LEU A 80 -12.39 5.56 0.22
C LEU A 80 -10.93 5.26 -0.15
N MET A 81 -10.16 4.68 0.77
CA MET A 81 -8.75 4.30 0.52
C MET A 81 -8.61 3.25 -0.59
N ARG A 82 -9.61 2.40 -0.82
CA ARG A 82 -9.64 1.45 -1.96
C ARG A 82 -9.93 2.11 -3.31
N ARG A 83 -10.46 3.34 -3.32
CA ARG A 83 -10.85 4.08 -4.54
C ARG A 83 -9.87 5.19 -4.91
N LEU A 84 -9.23 5.79 -3.92
CA LEU A 84 -8.27 6.86 -4.16
C LEU A 84 -7.00 6.33 -4.86
N PRO A 85 -6.29 7.17 -5.64
CA PRO A 85 -5.08 6.74 -6.32
C PRO A 85 -4.02 6.23 -5.35
N PRO A 86 -3.52 4.98 -5.50
CA PRO A 86 -2.59 4.38 -4.55
C PRO A 86 -1.21 5.05 -4.53
N GLN A 87 -0.88 5.85 -5.55
CA GLN A 87 0.37 6.62 -5.60
C GLN A 87 0.42 7.75 -4.57
N GLN A 88 -0.73 8.14 -4.01
CA GLN A 88 -0.83 9.21 -3.01
C GLN A 88 -1.24 8.66 -1.64
N ILE A 89 -1.06 7.36 -1.39
CA ILE A 89 -1.57 6.69 -0.20
C ILE A 89 -1.14 7.35 1.12
N GLU A 90 0.12 7.78 1.25
CA GLU A 90 0.61 8.47 2.45
C GLU A 90 -0.11 9.79 2.69
N LYS A 91 -0.31 10.58 1.61
CA LYS A 91 -1.03 11.85 1.68
C LYS A 91 -2.52 11.64 1.95
N ASN A 92 -3.14 10.68 1.26
CA ASN A 92 -4.55 10.37 1.43
C ASN A 92 -4.84 9.93 2.87
N LEU A 93 -3.96 9.12 3.47
CA LEU A 93 -4.10 8.69 4.86
C LEU A 93 -3.94 9.86 5.82
N SER A 94 -2.95 10.74 5.60
CA SER A 94 -2.79 11.97 6.40
C SER A 94 -4.01 12.87 6.32
N ASP A 95 -4.50 13.15 5.11
CA ASP A 95 -5.68 13.99 4.87
C ASP A 95 -6.95 13.37 5.49
N LEU A 96 -7.02 12.03 5.55
CA LEU A 96 -8.15 11.29 6.14
C LEU A 96 -8.11 11.31 7.67
N ILE A 97 -6.92 11.20 8.27
CA ILE A 97 -6.71 11.38 9.72
C ILE A 97 -7.06 12.81 10.13
N ASP A 98 -6.67 13.82 9.35
CA ASP A 98 -7.02 15.21 9.62
C ASP A 98 -8.55 15.45 9.52
N LEU A 99 -9.22 14.73 8.63
CA LEU A 99 -10.68 14.82 8.44
C LEU A 99 -11.46 14.13 9.57
N VAL A 100 -10.99 12.96 10.03
CA VAL A 100 -11.64 12.18 11.11
C VAL A 100 -10.59 11.71 12.12
N PRO A 101 -10.13 12.61 13.03
CA PRO A 101 -9.04 12.29 13.96
C PRO A 101 -9.37 11.18 14.95
N SER A 102 -10.65 10.95 15.23
CA SER A 102 -11.10 9.88 16.12
C SER A 102 -10.80 8.47 15.62
N LEU A 103 -10.58 8.30 14.32
CA LEU A 103 -10.25 7.01 13.70
C LEU A 103 -8.74 6.84 13.46
N CYS A 104 -7.89 7.70 14.02
CA CYS A 104 -6.45 7.67 13.74
C CYS A 104 -5.81 6.29 14.00
N GLU A 105 -6.07 5.69 15.17
CA GLU A 105 -5.51 4.38 15.54
C GLU A 105 -6.06 3.25 14.66
N ASP A 106 -7.38 3.25 14.40
CA ASP A 106 -8.03 2.25 13.56
C ASP A 106 -7.54 2.33 12.10
N LEU A 107 -7.34 3.54 11.57
CA LEU A 107 -6.86 3.75 10.21
C LEU A 107 -5.39 3.35 10.06
N LEU A 108 -4.53 3.70 11.01
CA LEU A 108 -3.11 3.31 10.97
C LEU A 108 -2.96 1.79 11.11
N SER A 109 -3.80 1.12 11.90
CA SER A 109 -3.76 -0.34 12.05
C SER A 109 -4.40 -1.11 10.89
N SER A 110 -5.34 -0.51 10.16
CA SER A 110 -6.10 -1.18 9.10
C SER A 110 -5.67 -0.83 7.67
N VAL A 111 -4.98 0.29 7.48
CA VAL A 111 -4.56 0.76 6.14
C VAL A 111 -3.07 0.54 5.95
N ASP A 112 -2.73 -0.46 5.15
CA ASP A 112 -1.35 -0.76 4.80
C ASP A 112 -0.71 0.42 4.05
N GLN A 113 0.51 0.81 4.46
CA GLN A 113 1.33 1.85 3.82
C GLN A 113 2.55 1.26 3.11
N PRO A 114 3.11 1.94 2.09
CA PRO A 114 4.37 1.55 1.48
C PRO A 114 5.49 1.45 2.51
N LEU A 115 6.24 0.37 2.47
CA LEU A 115 7.27 0.10 3.48
C LEU A 115 8.42 1.11 3.34
N LYS A 116 8.85 1.65 4.48
CA LYS A 116 10.00 2.55 4.57
C LYS A 116 11.22 1.78 5.04
N ILE A 117 12.40 2.17 4.55
CA ILE A 117 13.67 1.56 4.97
C ILE A 117 14.32 2.49 5.99
N ALA A 118 14.72 1.93 7.12
CA ALA A 118 15.62 2.54 8.08
C ALA A 118 16.90 1.71 8.18
N ARG A 119 17.96 2.32 8.72
CA ARG A 119 19.26 1.65 8.91
C ARG A 119 19.58 1.55 10.39
N ASP A 120 19.80 0.32 10.85
CA ASP A 120 20.28 0.07 12.21
C ASP A 120 21.71 0.59 12.33
N LYS A 121 21.91 1.60 13.18
CA LYS A 121 23.21 2.24 13.40
C LYS A 121 24.20 1.35 14.17
N VAL A 122 23.71 0.35 14.90
CA VAL A 122 24.52 -0.57 15.71
C VAL A 122 25.11 -1.67 14.84
N VAL A 123 24.27 -2.32 14.04
CA VAL A 123 24.66 -3.48 13.22
C VAL A 123 25.03 -3.07 11.79
N GLY A 124 24.60 -1.87 11.35
CA GLY A 124 24.85 -1.35 10.01
C GLY A 124 23.98 -1.97 8.92
N LYS A 125 22.89 -2.66 9.29
CA LYS A 125 21.95 -3.34 8.40
C LYS A 125 20.64 -2.57 8.24
N ASP A 126 20.04 -2.67 7.07
CA ASP A 126 18.74 -2.06 6.78
C ASP A 126 17.60 -2.90 7.38
N TYR A 127 16.51 -2.24 7.76
CA TYR A 127 15.28 -2.86 8.24
C TYR A 127 14.06 -2.07 7.80
N LEU A 128 12.89 -2.72 7.82
CA LEU A 128 11.64 -2.16 7.32
C LEU A 128 10.78 -1.60 8.45
N LEU A 129 10.17 -0.46 8.19
CA LEU A 129 9.28 0.24 9.11
C LEU A 129 7.82 -0.06 8.77
N CYS A 130 7.05 -0.40 9.78
CA CYS A 130 5.61 -0.56 9.75
C CYS A 130 5.03 -0.21 11.14
N ASP A 131 3.71 -0.16 11.27
CA ASP A 131 3.10 0.14 12.56
C ASP A 131 3.33 -0.97 13.60
N TYR A 132 3.54 -2.22 13.18
CA TYR A 132 3.81 -3.35 14.10
C TYR A 132 5.18 -3.33 14.79
N ASN A 133 6.13 -2.52 14.32
CA ASN A 133 7.41 -2.31 15.01
C ASN A 133 7.59 -0.87 15.49
N ARG A 134 6.51 -0.10 15.52
CA ARG A 134 6.47 1.29 15.98
C ARG A 134 5.99 1.35 17.42
N ASP A 135 6.62 2.22 18.20
CA ASP A 135 6.14 2.65 19.51
C ASP A 135 6.35 4.16 19.62
N GLY A 136 5.26 4.92 19.82
CA GLY A 136 5.25 6.37 19.66
C GLY A 136 5.79 6.78 18.29
N ASP A 137 6.92 7.51 18.27
CA ASP A 137 7.61 7.94 17.04
C ASP A 137 8.91 7.17 16.77
N SER A 138 9.13 6.06 17.47
CA SER A 138 10.35 5.26 17.37
C SER A 138 10.06 3.89 16.77
N TYR A 139 11.04 3.31 16.09
CA TYR A 139 10.90 1.99 15.46
C TYR A 139 11.95 1.00 15.96
N ARG A 140 11.50 -0.20 16.33
CA ARG A 140 12.35 -1.29 16.79
C ARG A 140 13.07 -1.95 15.62
N SER A 141 14.39 -2.05 15.71
CA SER A 141 15.18 -2.82 14.76
C SER A 141 15.15 -4.32 15.06
N PRO A 142 14.99 -5.21 14.06
CA PRO A 142 15.01 -6.64 14.26
C PRO A 142 16.44 -7.15 14.54
N TRP A 143 17.48 -6.37 14.24
CA TRP A 143 18.87 -6.78 14.41
C TRP A 143 19.38 -6.49 15.82
N SER A 144 19.42 -5.21 16.22
CA SER A 144 19.87 -4.79 17.55
C SER A 144 18.83 -4.94 18.66
N ASN A 145 17.55 -5.15 18.31
CA ASN A 145 16.42 -5.12 19.25
C ASN A 145 16.28 -3.78 19.99
N LYS A 146 16.66 -2.66 19.35
CA LYS A 146 16.56 -1.32 19.94
C LYS A 146 15.66 -0.43 19.11
N TYR A 147 14.97 0.48 19.78
CA TYR A 147 14.21 1.56 19.15
C TYR A 147 15.15 2.67 18.67
N ASP A 148 14.83 3.27 17.51
CA ASP A 148 15.41 4.52 17.02
C ASP A 148 14.27 5.50 16.67
N PRO A 149 14.19 6.68 17.31
CA PRO A 149 14.99 7.14 18.46
C PRO A 149 14.92 6.20 19.69
N PRO A 150 15.91 6.26 20.62
CA PRO A 150 15.89 5.41 21.81
C PRO A 150 14.69 5.69 22.72
N LEU A 151 14.03 4.63 23.16
CA LEU A 151 12.96 4.65 24.16
C LEU A 151 13.35 3.78 25.37
N GLU A 152 12.93 4.20 26.56
CA GLU A 152 13.18 3.46 27.82
C GLU A 152 12.13 2.38 28.08
N ASP A 153 10.89 2.60 27.63
CA ASP A 153 9.69 1.81 27.92
C ASP A 153 8.99 1.25 26.67
N GLY A 154 9.72 1.11 25.56
CA GLY A 154 9.17 0.58 24.32
C GLY A 154 8.71 -0.88 24.45
N ALA A 155 7.65 -1.26 23.73
CA ALA A 155 7.14 -2.63 23.72
C ALA A 155 8.20 -3.64 23.19
N MET A 156 8.48 -4.70 23.96
CA MET A 156 9.50 -5.70 23.64
C MET A 156 8.91 -7.11 23.66
N PRO A 157 9.30 -7.99 22.71
CA PRO A 157 8.88 -9.38 22.75
C PRO A 157 9.52 -10.12 23.95
N SER A 158 8.84 -11.16 24.42
CA SER A 158 9.38 -12.05 25.46
C SER A 158 10.71 -12.68 25.04
N ALA A 159 11.55 -13.06 25.99
CA ALA A 159 12.88 -13.63 25.69
C ALA A 159 12.80 -14.89 24.81
N ARG A 160 11.76 -15.72 24.98
CA ARG A 160 11.48 -16.88 24.14
C ARG A 160 11.12 -16.44 22.72
N LEU A 161 10.19 -15.49 22.58
CA LEU A 161 9.71 -15.03 21.29
C LEU A 161 10.80 -14.26 20.51
N ARG A 162 11.65 -13.50 21.20
CA ARG A 162 12.79 -12.82 20.60
C ARG A 162 13.77 -13.80 19.96
N LYS A 163 14.02 -14.96 20.57
CA LYS A 163 14.87 -15.99 19.97
C LYS A 163 14.26 -16.50 18.66
N LEU A 164 12.94 -16.75 18.67
CA LEU A 164 12.19 -17.16 17.47
C LEU A 164 12.20 -16.06 16.40
N GLU A 165 12.08 -14.79 16.78
CA GLU A 165 12.13 -13.63 15.88
C GLU A 165 13.50 -13.53 15.17
N VAL A 166 14.60 -13.78 15.87
CA VAL A 166 15.95 -13.80 15.28
C VAL A 166 16.10 -14.96 14.28
N GLU A 167 15.62 -16.15 14.63
CA GLU A 167 15.62 -17.31 13.73
C GLU A 167 14.75 -17.05 12.49
N ALA A 168 13.57 -16.44 12.68
CA ALA A 168 12.67 -16.08 11.59
C ALA A 168 13.28 -15.03 10.65
N ASN A 169 13.93 -13.99 11.19
CA ASN A 169 14.64 -13.01 10.36
C ASN A 169 15.70 -13.68 9.48
N ASN A 170 16.48 -14.62 10.03
CA ASN A 170 17.50 -15.35 9.25
C ASN A 170 16.88 -16.26 8.17
N ALA A 171 15.75 -16.90 8.47
CA ALA A 171 15.05 -17.75 7.50
C ALA A 171 14.45 -16.92 6.35
N PHE A 172 13.78 -15.81 6.68
CA PHE A 172 13.15 -14.95 5.69
C PHE A 172 14.14 -14.08 4.91
N ASP A 173 15.33 -13.80 5.45
CA ASP A 173 16.42 -13.17 4.69
C ASP A 173 16.93 -14.08 3.56
N GLN A 174 17.00 -15.40 3.82
CA GLN A 174 17.30 -16.41 2.79
C GLN A 174 16.16 -16.58 1.80
N TYR A 175 14.91 -16.63 2.28
CA TYR A 175 13.72 -16.64 1.40
C TYR A 175 13.74 -15.45 0.44
N ARG A 176 13.97 -14.25 0.96
CA ARG A 176 14.10 -13.02 0.16
C ARG A 176 15.21 -13.18 -0.88
N ASP A 177 16.39 -13.63 -0.49
CA ASP A 177 17.51 -13.76 -1.43
C ASP A 177 17.20 -14.73 -2.58
N LEU A 178 16.58 -15.88 -2.28
CA LEU A 178 16.19 -16.89 -3.27
C LEU A 178 15.11 -16.41 -4.25
N TYR A 179 14.13 -15.65 -3.77
CA TYR A 179 12.97 -15.23 -4.58
C TYR A 179 13.12 -13.84 -5.22
N PHE A 180 13.83 -12.93 -4.55
CA PHE A 180 13.93 -11.53 -4.95
C PHE A 180 15.35 -11.13 -5.37
N GLU A 181 16.38 -11.95 -5.13
CA GLU A 181 17.78 -11.66 -5.50
C GLU A 181 18.21 -10.24 -5.04
N GLY A 182 17.86 -9.90 -3.80
CA GLY A 182 18.11 -8.60 -3.18
C GLY A 182 16.87 -7.97 -2.54
N GLY A 183 16.96 -6.67 -2.24
CA GLY A 183 15.95 -5.96 -1.45
C GLY A 183 16.22 -6.05 0.06
N VAL A 184 15.24 -5.68 0.86
CA VAL A 184 15.30 -5.69 2.33
C VAL A 184 14.16 -6.54 2.86
N SER A 185 14.39 -7.27 3.95
CA SER A 185 13.37 -8.03 4.66
C SER A 185 13.47 -7.78 6.16
N SER A 186 12.36 -7.86 6.87
CA SER A 186 12.33 -7.75 8.34
C SER A 186 11.16 -8.54 8.90
N VAL A 187 11.38 -9.20 10.02
CA VAL A 187 10.36 -9.94 10.75
C VAL A 187 10.25 -9.39 12.16
N TYR A 188 9.01 -9.12 12.58
CA TYR A 188 8.70 -8.70 13.95
C TYR A 188 7.65 -9.62 14.55
N LEU A 189 7.89 -10.10 15.77
CA LEU A 189 6.94 -10.94 16.51
C LEU A 189 6.49 -10.23 17.79
N TRP A 190 5.26 -10.49 18.21
CA TRP A 190 4.73 -10.03 19.49
C TRP A 190 3.87 -11.12 20.16
N ASP A 191 3.90 -11.13 21.50
CA ASP A 191 3.20 -12.14 22.29
C ASP A 191 1.68 -11.88 22.30
N LEU A 192 0.89 -12.96 22.34
CA LEU A 192 -0.56 -12.94 22.54
C LEU A 192 -0.90 -13.80 23.77
N ASP A 193 -2.12 -13.66 24.32
CA ASP A 193 -2.56 -14.46 25.47
C ASP A 193 -2.52 -15.98 25.20
N HIS A 194 -2.81 -16.38 23.97
CA HIS A 194 -2.89 -17.78 23.54
C HIS A 194 -2.04 -18.07 22.29
N GLY A 195 -0.80 -17.56 22.29
CA GLY A 195 0.18 -17.83 21.24
C GLY A 195 1.02 -16.61 20.93
N PHE A 196 1.23 -16.33 19.65
CA PHE A 196 1.96 -15.14 19.21
C PHE A 196 1.47 -14.71 17.83
N ALA A 197 1.76 -13.47 17.47
CA ALA A 197 1.60 -12.99 16.11
C ALA A 197 2.90 -12.41 15.59
N GLY A 198 2.95 -12.21 14.29
CA GLY A 198 4.11 -11.67 13.64
C GLY A 198 3.80 -11.02 12.31
N VAL A 199 4.69 -10.16 11.87
CA VAL A 199 4.68 -9.59 10.54
C VAL A 199 5.99 -9.93 9.82
N ILE A 200 5.87 -10.39 8.58
CA ILE A 200 6.99 -10.58 7.65
C ILE A 200 6.88 -9.50 6.57
N LEU A 201 7.92 -8.71 6.44
CA LEU A 201 8.01 -7.59 5.53
C LEU A 201 9.09 -7.87 4.49
N ILE A 202 8.78 -7.64 3.21
CA ILE A 202 9.77 -7.70 2.14
C ILE A 202 9.58 -6.47 1.25
N LYS A 203 10.67 -5.74 0.99
CA LYS A 203 10.69 -4.63 0.06
C LYS A 203 11.76 -4.85 -0.99
N LYS A 204 11.34 -4.89 -2.26
CA LYS A 204 12.25 -4.91 -3.42
C LYS A 204 11.96 -3.71 -4.30
N ALA A 205 12.87 -2.74 -4.27
CA ALA A 205 12.94 -1.72 -5.30
C ALA A 205 13.60 -2.31 -6.56
N GLY A 206 13.07 -1.96 -7.73
CA GLY A 206 13.70 -2.28 -9.00
C GLY A 206 15.04 -1.56 -9.16
N ASP A 207 15.93 -2.14 -9.96
CA ASP A 207 17.29 -1.67 -10.25
C ASP A 207 17.37 -0.25 -10.87
N GLY A 208 16.22 0.35 -11.17
CA GLY A 208 16.15 1.74 -11.59
C GLY A 208 16.72 1.96 -12.98
N SER A 209 16.62 0.97 -13.89
CA SER A 209 16.79 1.26 -15.32
C SER A 209 15.97 2.53 -15.63
N LYS A 210 16.61 3.59 -16.16
CA LYS A 210 16.05 4.97 -16.15
C LYS A 210 14.64 5.11 -16.74
N LYS A 211 14.16 4.09 -17.47
CA LYS A 211 12.88 4.06 -18.17
C LYS A 211 11.79 3.26 -17.45
N ILE A 212 12.14 2.35 -16.52
CA ILE A 212 11.17 1.52 -15.79
C ILE A 212 11.55 1.52 -14.31
N LYS A 213 10.70 2.15 -13.50
CA LYS A 213 10.78 2.10 -12.04
C LYS A 213 9.74 1.11 -11.55
N GLY A 214 10.11 0.29 -10.57
CA GLY A 214 9.19 -0.65 -9.94
C GLY A 214 9.49 -0.77 -8.46
N CYS A 215 8.47 -1.03 -7.65
CA CYS A 215 8.60 -1.37 -6.25
C CYS A 215 7.62 -2.48 -5.92
N TRP A 216 8.11 -3.48 -5.19
CA TRP A 216 7.33 -4.56 -4.61
C TRP A 216 7.43 -4.44 -3.09
N ASP A 217 6.28 -4.43 -2.43
CA ASP A 217 6.17 -4.44 -0.98
C ASP A 217 5.25 -5.61 -0.57
N SER A 218 5.78 -6.56 0.20
CA SER A 218 5.02 -7.65 0.81
C SER A 218 4.84 -7.39 2.31
N ILE A 219 3.62 -7.55 2.79
CA ILE A 219 3.24 -7.47 4.20
C ILE A 219 2.45 -8.72 4.54
N HIS A 220 3.03 -9.59 5.36
CA HIS A 220 2.40 -10.84 5.79
C HIS A 220 2.19 -10.80 7.30
N VAL A 221 0.97 -10.58 7.73
CA VAL A 221 0.58 -10.64 9.14
C VAL A 221 0.09 -12.04 9.44
N VAL A 222 0.75 -12.73 10.35
CA VAL A 222 0.39 -14.08 10.79
C VAL A 222 0.02 -14.07 12.26
N GLU A 223 -1.13 -14.66 12.57
CA GLU A 223 -1.58 -14.96 13.93
C GLU A 223 -1.45 -16.46 14.15
N VAL A 224 -0.80 -16.85 15.25
CA VAL A 224 -0.56 -18.24 15.62
C VAL A 224 -1.22 -18.50 16.95
N GLN A 225 -2.29 -19.30 16.94
CA GLN A 225 -2.96 -19.76 18.15
C GLN A 225 -2.45 -21.15 18.51
N GLU A 226 -1.70 -21.24 19.60
CA GLU A 226 -1.17 -22.51 20.10
C GLU A 226 -2.28 -23.27 20.84
N LYS A 227 -2.58 -24.52 20.43
CA LYS A 227 -3.52 -25.35 21.19
C LYS A 227 -2.84 -25.83 22.48
N SER A 228 -3.62 -26.09 23.52
CA SER A 228 -3.15 -26.49 24.86
C SER A 228 -2.23 -27.71 24.88
N SER A 229 -2.28 -28.58 23.87
CA SER A 229 -1.38 -29.73 23.74
C SER A 229 0.02 -29.40 23.20
N GLY A 230 0.24 -28.19 22.66
CA GLY A 230 1.50 -27.74 22.06
C GLY A 230 1.90 -28.46 20.76
N ARG A 231 1.12 -29.46 20.31
CA ARG A 231 1.44 -30.29 19.12
C ARG A 231 0.79 -29.81 17.83
N THR A 232 -0.10 -28.84 17.93
CA THR A 232 -0.85 -28.28 16.81
C THR A 232 -1.08 -26.80 17.07
N ALA A 233 -1.00 -25.99 16.02
CA ALA A 233 -1.34 -24.58 16.07
C ALA A 233 -2.24 -24.21 14.91
N HIS A 234 -3.13 -23.26 15.15
CA HIS A 234 -3.96 -22.64 14.13
C HIS A 234 -3.23 -21.40 13.60
N TYR A 235 -3.02 -21.32 12.30
CA TYR A 235 -2.34 -20.22 11.64
C TYR A 235 -3.34 -19.45 10.81
N LYS A 236 -3.41 -18.14 11.03
CA LYS A 236 -4.19 -17.21 10.22
C LYS A 236 -3.25 -16.21 9.58
N LEU A 237 -3.09 -16.29 8.28
CA LEU A 237 -2.20 -15.45 7.49
C LEU A 237 -3.03 -14.45 6.66
N THR A 238 -2.80 -13.17 6.89
CA THR A 238 -3.30 -12.06 6.08
C THR A 238 -2.13 -11.46 5.33
N SER A 239 -2.16 -11.52 4.00
CA SER A 239 -1.07 -11.08 3.14
C SER A 239 -1.53 -9.96 2.22
N THR A 240 -0.87 -8.82 2.31
CA THR A 240 -1.00 -7.71 1.38
C THR A 240 0.27 -7.59 0.55
N VAL A 241 0.12 -7.56 -0.77
CA VAL A 241 1.22 -7.19 -1.67
C VAL A 241 0.85 -5.91 -2.39
N MET A 242 1.74 -4.93 -2.31
CA MET A 242 1.67 -3.71 -3.11
C MET A 242 2.67 -3.80 -4.25
N LEU A 243 2.19 -3.51 -5.45
CA LEU A 243 3.01 -3.43 -6.64
C LEU A 243 2.85 -2.04 -7.24
N TRP A 244 3.96 -1.37 -7.46
CA TRP A 244 4.00 -0.13 -8.21
C TRP A 244 4.98 -0.25 -9.37
N LEU A 245 4.53 0.16 -10.55
CA LEU A 245 5.28 0.12 -11.80
C LEU A 245 5.05 1.44 -12.54
N GLN A 246 6.14 2.11 -12.87
CA GLN A 246 6.14 3.31 -13.69
C GLN A 246 7.07 3.10 -14.86
N THR A 247 6.55 3.23 -16.08
CA THR A 247 7.34 3.23 -17.31
C THR A 247 7.21 4.59 -18.01
N ASN A 248 8.33 5.10 -18.50
CA ASN A 248 8.38 6.27 -19.34
C ASN A 248 9.15 5.94 -20.63
N LYS A 249 8.40 5.74 -21.71
CA LYS A 249 8.95 5.43 -23.04
C LYS A 249 8.31 6.37 -24.06
N SER A 250 9.08 6.75 -25.08
CA SER A 250 8.62 7.68 -26.12
C SER A 250 7.35 7.22 -26.84
N GLY A 251 7.17 5.92 -27.05
CA GLY A 251 5.99 5.38 -27.75
C GLY A 251 4.73 5.26 -26.89
N SER A 252 4.86 4.97 -25.59
CA SER A 252 3.71 4.78 -24.69
C SER A 252 3.41 6.00 -23.81
N GLY A 253 4.29 7.02 -23.82
CA GLY A 253 4.29 8.08 -22.83
C GLY A 253 4.63 7.56 -21.42
N THR A 254 4.13 8.27 -20.42
CA THR A 254 4.22 7.86 -19.01
C THR A 254 3.02 6.98 -18.66
N MET A 255 3.29 5.76 -18.22
CA MET A 255 2.27 4.83 -17.73
C MET A 255 2.62 4.45 -16.30
N ASN A 256 1.64 4.63 -15.41
CA ASN A 256 1.73 4.27 -14.00
C ASN A 256 0.70 3.18 -13.72
N LEU A 257 1.16 2.02 -13.28
CA LEU A 257 0.34 0.94 -12.78
C LEU A 257 0.68 0.77 -11.30
N GLY A 258 -0.31 0.87 -10.42
CA GLY A 258 -0.08 0.71 -9.00
C GLY A 258 -1.35 0.27 -8.30
N GLY A 259 -1.17 -0.38 -7.16
CA GLY A 259 -2.26 -0.92 -6.36
C GLY A 259 -1.76 -2.04 -5.45
N SER A 260 -2.69 -2.60 -4.70
CA SER A 260 -2.44 -3.67 -3.76
C SER A 260 -3.43 -4.82 -3.94
N LEU A 261 -3.04 -6.00 -3.51
CA LEU A 261 -3.91 -7.16 -3.39
C LEU A 261 -3.73 -7.77 -2.00
N THR A 262 -4.83 -7.87 -1.27
CA THR A 262 -4.88 -8.52 0.05
C THR A 262 -5.61 -9.85 -0.06
N ARG A 263 -5.06 -10.89 0.57
CA ARG A 263 -5.68 -12.22 0.70
C ARG A 263 -5.46 -12.77 2.09
N GLN A 264 -6.41 -13.57 2.55
CA GLN A 264 -6.35 -14.25 3.82
C GLN A 264 -6.38 -15.77 3.60
N MET A 265 -5.67 -16.51 4.45
CA MET A 265 -5.78 -17.96 4.55
C MET A 265 -5.65 -18.42 5.99
N GLU A 266 -6.33 -19.50 6.32
CA GLU A 266 -6.28 -20.13 7.64
C GLU A 266 -5.94 -21.61 7.48
N LYS A 267 -5.10 -22.14 8.38
CA LYS A 267 -4.67 -23.53 8.34
C LYS A 267 -4.27 -24.04 9.72
N ASP A 268 -4.73 -25.25 10.06
CA ASP A 268 -4.20 -26.01 11.19
C ASP A 268 -2.99 -26.84 10.72
N GLU A 269 -1.86 -26.70 11.40
CA GLU A 269 -0.65 -27.50 11.14
C GLU A 269 -0.12 -28.10 12.43
N THR A 270 0.52 -29.26 12.32
CA THR A 270 1.23 -29.89 13.44
C THR A 270 2.53 -29.15 13.72
N VAL A 271 2.89 -29.10 15.00
CA VAL A 271 4.12 -28.48 15.48
C VAL A 271 4.99 -29.58 16.06
N SER A 272 6.19 -29.72 15.51
CA SER A 272 7.18 -30.72 15.91
C SER A 272 8.59 -30.22 15.63
N ASP A 273 9.61 -30.90 16.14
CA ASP A 273 11.01 -30.54 15.89
C ASP A 273 11.37 -30.57 14.38
N CYS A 274 10.73 -31.45 13.61
CA CYS A 274 10.89 -31.54 12.16
C CYS A 274 10.06 -30.49 11.39
N SER A 275 9.05 -29.89 12.03
CA SER A 275 8.17 -28.88 11.44
C SER A 275 7.89 -27.78 12.46
N PRO A 276 8.90 -26.93 12.74
CA PRO A 276 8.76 -25.84 13.69
C PRO A 276 7.83 -24.74 13.14
N HIS A 277 7.38 -23.83 14.01
CA HIS A 277 6.50 -22.73 13.63
C HIS A 277 7.01 -21.93 12.42
N ILE A 278 8.31 -21.61 12.37
CA ILE A 278 8.91 -20.85 11.26
C ILE A 278 8.75 -21.61 9.94
N ALA A 279 8.91 -22.93 9.92
CA ALA A 279 8.75 -23.73 8.72
C ALA A 279 7.28 -23.77 8.27
N ASN A 280 6.33 -23.87 9.21
CA ASN A 280 4.90 -23.81 8.92
C ASN A 280 4.51 -22.45 8.34
N ILE A 281 4.96 -21.36 8.97
CA ILE A 281 4.71 -19.98 8.50
C ILE A 281 5.36 -19.76 7.13
N GLY A 282 6.60 -20.21 6.93
CA GLY A 282 7.33 -20.10 5.67
C GLY A 282 6.58 -20.74 4.51
N ARG A 283 6.07 -21.96 4.68
CA ARG A 283 5.23 -22.65 3.66
C ARG A 283 3.96 -21.86 3.33
N LEU A 284 3.27 -21.33 4.35
CA LEU A 284 2.06 -20.53 4.16
C LEU A 284 2.34 -19.23 3.39
N VAL A 285 3.42 -18.52 3.76
CA VAL A 285 3.85 -17.28 3.10
C VAL A 285 4.24 -17.55 1.64
N GLU A 286 5.04 -18.59 1.39
CA GLU A 286 5.48 -18.97 0.05
C GLU A 286 4.31 -19.32 -0.88
N ASP A 287 3.37 -20.15 -0.41
CA ASP A 287 2.17 -20.51 -1.16
C ASP A 287 1.30 -19.27 -1.46
N MET A 288 1.16 -18.37 -0.48
CA MET A 288 0.34 -17.17 -0.61
C MET A 288 0.96 -16.16 -1.56
N GLU A 289 2.25 -15.85 -1.42
CA GLU A 289 2.98 -14.96 -2.34
C GLU A 289 2.91 -15.47 -3.78
N ASN A 290 3.11 -16.77 -4.01
CA ASN A 290 3.01 -17.34 -5.35
C ASN A 290 1.62 -17.16 -5.97
N LYS A 291 0.55 -17.37 -5.18
CA LYS A 291 -0.83 -17.15 -5.62
C LYS A 291 -1.11 -15.67 -5.89
N ILE A 292 -0.64 -14.77 -5.02
CA ILE A 292 -0.80 -13.33 -5.17
C ILE A 292 -0.05 -12.84 -6.41
N ARG A 293 1.19 -13.28 -6.62
CA ARG A 293 2.00 -12.94 -7.80
C ARG A 293 1.32 -13.35 -9.11
N SER A 294 0.76 -14.57 -9.18
CA SER A 294 -0.01 -15.00 -10.36
C SER A 294 -1.22 -14.11 -10.60
N THR A 295 -1.97 -13.81 -9.52
CA THR A 295 -3.17 -12.97 -9.60
C THR A 295 -2.84 -11.53 -10.02
N LEU A 296 -1.77 -10.95 -9.48
CA LEU A 296 -1.27 -9.62 -9.85
C LEU A 296 -0.89 -9.58 -11.33
N ASN A 297 -0.19 -10.60 -11.84
CA ASN A 297 0.16 -10.69 -13.26
C ASN A 297 -1.07 -10.64 -14.17
N GLU A 298 -2.10 -11.44 -13.85
CA GLU A 298 -3.36 -11.49 -14.61
C GLU A 298 -4.12 -10.16 -14.56
N ILE A 299 -4.19 -9.52 -13.38
CA ILE A 299 -4.91 -8.26 -13.22
C ILE A 299 -4.16 -7.12 -13.92
N TYR A 300 -2.87 -6.95 -13.61
CA TYR A 300 -2.07 -5.81 -14.08
C TYR A 300 -1.82 -5.86 -15.58
N PHE A 301 -1.50 -7.02 -16.15
CA PHE A 301 -1.10 -7.12 -17.55
C PHE A 301 -2.18 -7.74 -18.46
N GLY A 302 -3.17 -8.42 -17.87
CA GLY A 302 -4.36 -8.90 -18.58
C GLY A 302 -5.50 -7.89 -18.51
N LYS A 303 -6.15 -7.75 -17.35
CA LYS A 303 -7.39 -6.96 -17.22
C LYS A 303 -7.22 -5.50 -17.59
N THR A 304 -6.16 -4.83 -17.12
CA THR A 304 -5.98 -3.40 -17.45
C THR A 304 -5.77 -3.19 -18.96
N LYS A 305 -5.04 -4.10 -19.61
CA LYS A 305 -4.79 -4.09 -21.05
C LYS A 305 -6.09 -4.29 -21.83
N ASP A 306 -6.92 -5.24 -21.40
CA ASP A 306 -8.21 -5.51 -22.03
C ASP A 306 -9.16 -4.31 -21.93
N ILE A 307 -9.19 -3.64 -20.77
CA ILE A 307 -9.97 -2.42 -20.57
C ILE A 307 -9.48 -1.31 -21.51
N VAL A 308 -8.17 -1.06 -21.58
CA VAL A 308 -7.59 -0.03 -22.47
C VAL A 308 -7.90 -0.32 -23.94
N ASN A 309 -7.76 -1.58 -24.37
CA ASN A 309 -8.09 -2.00 -25.74
C ASN A 309 -9.60 -2.00 -26.03
N GLY A 310 -10.43 -2.11 -24.99
CA GLY A 310 -11.87 -1.96 -25.06
C GLY A 310 -12.31 -0.51 -25.30
N LEU A 311 -11.64 0.44 -24.65
CA LEU A 311 -11.92 1.88 -24.80
C LEU A 311 -11.52 2.42 -26.19
N ARG A 312 -10.40 1.92 -26.74
CA ARG A 312 -9.93 2.32 -28.07
C ARG A 312 -9.30 1.15 -28.79
N SER A 313 -10.06 0.54 -29.69
CA SER A 313 -9.60 -0.55 -30.54
C SER A 313 -9.04 -0.03 -31.86
N VAL A 314 -7.88 -0.54 -32.27
CA VAL A 314 -7.35 -0.34 -33.63
C VAL A 314 -8.07 -1.25 -34.64
N GLN A 315 -8.53 -2.42 -34.18
CA GLN A 315 -9.38 -3.30 -34.99
C GLN A 315 -10.75 -2.67 -35.19
N THR A 316 -11.27 -2.79 -36.41
CA THR A 316 -12.61 -2.33 -36.74
C THR A 316 -13.66 -3.14 -35.97
N PHE A 317 -14.80 -2.52 -35.70
CA PHE A 317 -15.93 -3.20 -35.06
C PHE A 317 -16.37 -4.45 -35.85
N ALA A 318 -16.27 -4.40 -37.19
CA ALA A 318 -16.61 -5.50 -38.08
C ALA A 318 -15.70 -6.73 -37.87
N ASP A 319 -14.40 -6.52 -37.65
CA ASP A 319 -13.45 -7.61 -37.41
C ASP A 319 -13.67 -8.26 -36.04
N LYS A 320 -13.96 -7.45 -35.01
CA LYS A 320 -14.35 -7.97 -33.68
C LYS A 320 -15.62 -8.80 -33.73
N SER A 321 -16.64 -8.33 -34.44
CA SER A 321 -17.91 -9.07 -34.61
C SER A 321 -17.71 -10.40 -35.33
N LYS A 322 -16.86 -10.45 -36.36
CA LYS A 322 -16.48 -11.71 -37.04
C LYS A 322 -15.73 -12.67 -36.12
N GLN A 323 -14.84 -12.16 -35.27
CA GLN A 323 -14.11 -12.98 -34.29
C GLN A 323 -15.04 -13.57 -33.23
N GLU A 324 -16.02 -12.82 -32.73
CA GLU A 324 -17.01 -13.33 -31.78
C GLU A 324 -17.91 -14.39 -32.42
N ALA A 325 -18.36 -14.18 -33.65
CA ALA A 325 -19.12 -15.19 -34.40
C ALA A 325 -18.31 -16.49 -34.56
N LEU A 326 -17.05 -16.38 -34.97
CA LEU A 326 -16.16 -17.53 -35.12
C LEU A 326 -15.92 -18.27 -33.79
N LYS A 327 -15.79 -17.53 -32.68
CA LYS A 327 -15.62 -18.10 -31.34
C LYS A 327 -16.87 -18.88 -30.92
N ASN A 328 -18.06 -18.34 -31.18
CA ASN A 328 -19.32 -19.03 -30.88
C ASN A 328 -19.47 -20.30 -31.73
N ASP A 329 -19.15 -20.23 -33.02
CA ASP A 329 -19.16 -21.39 -33.92
C ASP A 329 -18.18 -22.48 -33.46
N LEU A 330 -16.99 -22.11 -33.00
CA LEU A 330 -16.00 -23.03 -32.43
C LEU A 330 -16.49 -23.68 -31.14
N VAL A 331 -17.11 -22.92 -30.24
CA VAL A 331 -17.69 -23.45 -28.99
C VAL A 331 -18.82 -24.42 -29.29
N GLU A 332 -19.69 -24.11 -30.26
CA GLU A 332 -20.71 -25.05 -30.71
C GLU A 332 -20.11 -26.31 -31.33
N ALA A 333 -19.10 -26.17 -32.20
CA ALA A 333 -18.43 -27.30 -32.81
C ALA A 333 -17.75 -28.23 -31.78
N LEU A 334 -17.13 -27.65 -30.74
CA LEU A 334 -16.53 -28.39 -29.64
C LEU A 334 -17.57 -29.13 -28.79
N LYS A 335 -18.73 -28.50 -28.51
CA LYS A 335 -19.85 -29.15 -27.81
C LYS A 335 -20.40 -30.32 -28.60
N ARG A 336 -20.58 -30.17 -29.92
CA ARG A 336 -21.02 -31.25 -30.81
C ARG A 336 -20.02 -32.41 -30.83
N LYS A 337 -18.72 -32.11 -30.76
CA LYS A 337 -17.66 -33.13 -30.69
C LYS A 337 -17.59 -33.91 -29.37
N GLN A 338 -18.11 -33.35 -28.27
CA GLN A 338 -18.16 -34.04 -26.97
C GLN A 338 -19.42 -34.92 -26.80
N GLN A 339 -20.38 -34.81 -27.72
CA GLN A 339 -21.64 -35.58 -27.71
C GLN A 339 -21.62 -36.78 -28.68
N CYS A 340 -20.52 -36.99 -29.40
CA CYS A 340 -20.24 -38.19 -30.19
C CYS A 340 -19.17 -39.03 -29.48
#